data_AF-A0A5J6F452-F1
#
_entry.id   AF-A0A5J6F452-F1
#
_cell.length_a   1.000
_cell.length_b   1.000
_cell.length_c   1.000
_cell.angle_alpha   90.00
_cell.angle_beta   90.00
_cell.angle_gamma   90.00
#
_symmetry.space_group_name_H-M   'P 1'
#
loop_
_entity.id
_entity.type
_entity.pdbx_description
1 polymer ?
#
loop_
_entity_poly.entity_id
_entity_poly.type
_entity_poly.pdbx_seq_one_letter_code
_entity_poly.pdbx_strand_id
1 'polypeptide(L)'
;MRFSTKSRSLTGIAAAVVVLSVGAAGCGDIVEEAKSGVKKAARTRSVFSLDTGDCYNPSSGKTEGEEVSVEIVPCDEAHEGQVVGGFKIEGETAYPGDDGAAAIAEKRCPAESLTYVSDTWAVPEGVSLFYYYPTAASWATGDRSVSCTYAKESGTFSGSLKNESLNADQLAYLKGANNLYEILWANQPEDSDVEKDFDGYKKQAGEVATALDAHITSLKAIDQPETAKLRGELEKAAEAWADAAAAKDTDSFYVAYDVAFTGIDPNKTVAARTELKLATTVPADDAEVWAG
;
A
#
# COMPACT_ATOMS: atom_id res chain seq x y z
N MET A 1 -2.60 -6.64 -11.89
CA MET A 1 -1.52 -6.84 -12.89
C MET A 1 -0.24 -6.56 -12.13
N ARG A 2 0.75 -7.45 -12.19
CA ARG A 2 1.83 -7.53 -11.19
C ARG A 2 2.97 -6.61 -11.57
N PHE A 3 3.30 -5.67 -10.70
CA PHE A 3 4.17 -4.56 -11.05
C PHE A 3 5.29 -4.42 -10.04
N SER A 4 6.51 -4.66 -10.51
CA SER A 4 7.69 -4.94 -9.70
C SER A 4 8.89 -4.33 -10.40
N THR A 5 9.68 -3.54 -9.67
CA THR A 5 10.78 -2.76 -10.25
C THR A 5 12.14 -3.29 -9.78
N LYS A 6 12.98 -3.79 -10.69
CA LYS A 6 14.36 -4.27 -10.40
C LYS A 6 15.36 -3.10 -10.45
N SER A 7 16.47 -3.12 -9.73
CA SER A 7 17.44 -2.02 -9.68
C SER A 7 18.91 -2.45 -9.87
N ARG A 8 19.57 -2.12 -10.98
CA ARG A 8 20.98 -2.49 -11.21
C ARG A 8 21.98 -1.50 -10.58
N SER A 9 23.13 -2.03 -10.17
CA SER A 9 24.30 -1.26 -9.69
C SER A 9 24.90 -0.35 -10.77
N LEU A 10 25.14 0.93 -10.44
CA LEU A 10 25.82 1.90 -11.29
C LEU A 10 27.34 1.73 -11.22
N THR A 11 27.92 1.00 -12.17
CA THR A 11 29.31 1.26 -12.57
C THR A 11 29.37 2.39 -13.59
N GLY A 12 29.71 3.59 -13.10
CA GLY A 12 30.49 4.61 -13.80
C GLY A 12 29.83 5.37 -14.94
N ILE A 13 29.33 6.59 -14.65
CA ILE A 13 29.16 7.63 -15.66
C ILE A 13 30.08 8.79 -15.28
N ALA A 14 31.09 9.05 -16.11
CA ALA A 14 32.00 10.18 -15.98
C ALA A 14 31.28 11.48 -16.35
N ALA A 15 31.28 12.47 -15.45
CA ALA A 15 30.71 13.79 -15.70
C ALA A 15 31.65 14.61 -16.61
N ALA A 16 31.20 14.93 -17.83
CA ALA A 16 31.85 15.92 -18.69
C ALA A 16 31.24 17.30 -18.42
N VAL A 17 32.05 18.26 -17.96
CA VAL A 17 31.64 19.66 -17.78
C VAL A 17 31.98 20.45 -19.04
N VAL A 18 30.96 20.94 -19.75
CA VAL A 18 31.12 21.86 -20.89
C VAL A 18 30.75 23.27 -20.41
N VAL A 19 31.71 24.20 -20.49
CA VAL A 19 31.48 25.64 -20.20
C VAL A 19 31.13 26.35 -21.51
N LEU A 20 29.89 26.83 -21.64
CA LEU A 20 29.43 27.64 -22.76
C LEU A 20 29.33 29.11 -22.34
N SER A 21 30.11 29.99 -23.00
CA SER A 21 30.03 31.44 -22.85
C SER A 21 28.94 32.02 -23.76
N VAL A 22 27.86 32.59 -23.19
CA VAL A 22 26.69 33.11 -23.93
C VAL A 22 26.54 34.64 -23.80
N GLY A 23 26.26 35.30 -24.93
CA GLY A 23 26.00 36.75 -25.04
C GLY A 23 24.55 37.16 -24.71
N ALA A 24 24.38 38.43 -24.34
CA ALA A 24 23.31 38.93 -23.45
C ALA A 24 21.90 39.22 -24.05
N ALA A 25 21.44 38.52 -25.09
CA ALA A 25 20.07 38.70 -25.60
C ALA A 25 19.41 37.34 -25.85
N GLY A 26 18.75 36.81 -24.81
CA GLY A 26 18.10 35.49 -24.81
C GLY A 26 18.28 34.68 -23.52
N CYS A 27 19.07 35.19 -22.56
CA CYS A 27 19.51 34.44 -21.38
C CYS A 27 18.45 34.15 -20.30
N GLY A 28 17.21 34.63 -20.40
CA GLY A 28 16.20 34.39 -19.35
C GLY A 28 15.82 32.92 -19.26
N ASP A 29 15.35 32.37 -20.38
CA ASP A 29 14.82 31.00 -20.43
C ASP A 29 15.93 29.95 -20.26
N ILE A 30 17.09 30.19 -20.86
CA ILE A 30 18.27 29.31 -20.75
C ILE A 30 18.85 29.27 -19.33
N VAL A 31 18.80 30.39 -18.60
CA VAL A 31 19.26 30.44 -17.21
C VAL A 31 18.26 29.78 -16.28
N GLU A 32 16.95 29.92 -16.51
CA GLU A 32 15.93 29.24 -15.72
C GLU A 32 15.91 27.72 -15.97
N GLU A 33 16.09 27.29 -17.22
CA GLU A 33 16.24 25.86 -17.56
C GLU A 33 17.52 25.27 -16.93
N ALA A 34 18.64 26.01 -16.98
CA ALA A 34 19.88 25.58 -16.33
C ALA A 34 19.74 25.52 -14.79
N LYS A 35 19.06 26.49 -14.15
CA LYS A 35 18.76 26.46 -12.71
C LYS A 35 17.86 25.29 -12.35
N SER A 36 16.83 25.02 -13.15
CA SER A 36 15.94 23.87 -12.97
C SER A 36 16.72 22.55 -13.05
N GLY A 37 17.60 22.41 -14.05
CA GLY A 37 18.47 21.24 -14.20
C GLY A 37 19.43 21.04 -13.02
N VAL A 38 20.02 22.11 -12.49
CA VAL A 38 20.88 22.04 -11.29
C VAL A 38 20.08 21.67 -10.04
N LYS A 39 18.87 22.22 -9.86
CA LYS A 39 17.98 21.89 -8.74
C LYS A 39 17.55 20.42 -8.78
N LYS A 40 17.19 19.92 -9.96
CA LYS A 40 16.84 18.51 -10.17
C LYS A 40 18.01 17.58 -9.85
N ALA A 41 19.20 17.86 -10.40
CA ALA A 41 20.40 17.07 -10.12
C ALA A 41 20.77 17.05 -8.62
N ALA A 42 20.58 18.17 -7.90
CA ALA A 42 20.81 18.26 -6.46
C ALA A 42 19.77 17.47 -5.63
N ARG A 43 18.57 17.25 -6.17
CA ARG A 43 17.48 16.47 -5.59
C ARG A 43 17.50 14.99 -5.98
N THR A 44 18.30 14.62 -6.99
CA THR A 44 18.43 13.22 -7.41
C THR A 44 19.10 12.37 -6.33
N ARG A 45 18.43 11.31 -5.91
CA ARG A 45 18.92 10.32 -4.95
C ARG A 45 18.79 8.93 -5.54
N SER A 46 19.53 7.99 -4.98
CA SER A 46 19.33 6.60 -5.35
C SER A 46 18.00 6.09 -4.77
N VAL A 47 17.32 5.19 -5.47
CA VAL A 47 16.14 4.49 -4.92
C VAL A 47 16.46 3.78 -3.60
N PHE A 48 17.72 3.39 -3.39
CA PHE A 48 18.19 2.71 -2.17
C PHE A 48 18.40 3.65 -0.97
N SER A 49 18.32 4.96 -1.18
CA SER A 49 18.43 5.96 -0.11
C SER A 49 17.11 6.66 0.16
N LEU A 50 16.00 6.01 -0.22
CA LEU A 50 14.65 6.49 0.05
C LEU A 50 14.29 6.25 1.51
N ASP A 51 13.99 7.33 2.22
CA ASP A 51 13.52 7.27 3.61
C ASP A 51 11.99 7.36 3.67
N THR A 52 11.38 6.78 4.72
CA THR A 52 9.94 6.90 4.93
C THR A 52 9.52 8.37 5.04
N GLY A 53 8.57 8.75 4.20
CA GLY A 53 8.04 10.09 4.06
C GLY A 53 8.57 10.86 2.84
N ASP A 54 9.61 10.36 2.18
CA ASP A 54 10.13 10.96 0.95
C ASP A 54 9.10 10.91 -0.17
N CYS A 55 8.77 12.08 -0.73
CA CYS A 55 7.98 12.23 -1.95
C CYS A 55 8.92 12.37 -3.14
N TYR A 56 8.63 11.66 -4.23
CA TYR A 56 9.58 11.52 -5.32
C TYR A 56 8.95 11.37 -6.70
N ASN A 57 9.78 11.64 -7.71
CA ASN A 57 9.51 11.36 -9.12
C ASN A 57 10.58 10.41 -9.68
N PRO A 58 10.20 9.25 -10.25
CA PRO A 58 11.10 8.36 -10.99
C PRO A 58 11.87 9.10 -12.08
N SER A 59 13.19 8.89 -12.16
CA SER A 59 14.00 9.54 -13.20
C SER A 59 13.74 8.95 -14.59
N SER A 60 13.31 7.69 -14.65
CA SER A 60 12.89 7.02 -15.88
C SER A 60 11.56 7.53 -16.44
N GLY A 61 10.78 8.29 -15.65
CA GLY A 61 9.41 8.68 -15.97
C GLY A 61 8.44 7.49 -16.00
N LYS A 62 8.80 6.39 -15.33
CA LYS A 62 7.96 5.20 -15.18
C LYS A 62 7.95 4.77 -13.72
N THR A 63 6.76 4.40 -13.23
CA THR A 63 6.55 3.86 -11.89
C THR A 63 7.02 2.40 -11.78
N GLU A 64 7.16 1.74 -12.94
CA GLU A 64 7.56 0.35 -13.07
C GLU A 64 8.80 0.15 -13.94
N GLY A 65 9.57 -0.89 -13.65
CA GLY A 65 10.65 -1.36 -14.53
C GLY A 65 11.99 -1.43 -13.83
N GLU A 66 13.04 -0.78 -14.34
CA GLU A 66 14.26 -0.62 -13.55
C GLU A 66 14.50 0.84 -13.21
N GLU A 67 14.52 1.16 -11.92
CA GLU A 67 14.79 2.52 -11.44
C GLU A 67 16.04 2.52 -10.57
N VAL A 68 16.91 3.48 -10.84
CA VAL A 68 18.21 3.60 -10.18
C VAL A 68 18.25 4.87 -9.34
N SER A 69 17.50 5.89 -9.78
CA SER A 69 17.46 7.18 -9.13
C SER A 69 16.10 7.84 -9.23
N VAL A 70 15.78 8.61 -8.20
CA VAL A 70 14.55 9.38 -8.12
C VAL A 70 14.89 10.83 -7.82
N GLU A 71 14.06 11.75 -8.26
CA GLU A 71 14.10 13.14 -7.81
C GLU A 71 13.26 13.26 -6.53
N ILE A 72 13.89 13.58 -5.40
CA ILE A 72 13.16 13.88 -4.15
C ILE A 72 12.59 15.29 -4.22
N VAL A 73 11.29 15.42 -3.98
CA VAL A 73 10.59 16.71 -3.99
C VAL A 73 9.82 16.91 -2.68
N PRO A 74 9.58 18.15 -2.26
CA PRO A 74 8.61 18.44 -1.20
C PRO A 74 7.24 17.82 -1.52
N CYS A 75 6.58 17.23 -0.53
CA CYS A 75 5.29 16.56 -0.74
C CYS A 75 4.15 17.51 -1.13
N ASP A 76 4.28 18.82 -0.89
CA ASP A 76 3.33 19.82 -1.39
C ASP A 76 3.56 20.17 -2.88
N GLU A 77 4.69 19.77 -3.46
CA GLU A 77 4.92 19.77 -4.91
C GLU A 77 4.29 18.51 -5.55
N ALA A 78 4.06 18.55 -6.86
CA ALA A 78 3.57 17.41 -7.63
C ALA A 78 4.60 16.26 -7.63
N HIS A 79 4.15 15.06 -7.25
CA HIS A 79 4.99 13.86 -7.20
C HIS A 79 4.23 12.61 -7.65
N GLU A 80 4.98 11.61 -8.11
CA GLU A 80 4.45 10.33 -8.57
C GLU A 80 4.34 9.31 -7.45
N GLY A 81 5.16 9.39 -6.40
CA GLY A 81 5.09 8.46 -5.28
C GLY A 81 5.61 9.02 -3.95
N GLN A 82 5.21 8.36 -2.86
CA GLN A 82 5.70 8.63 -1.51
C GLN A 82 6.04 7.32 -0.81
N VAL A 83 7.23 7.28 -0.20
CA VAL A 83 7.66 6.14 0.61
C VAL A 83 6.88 6.14 1.92
N VAL A 84 6.17 5.06 2.20
CA VAL A 84 5.27 4.92 3.35
C VAL A 84 5.73 3.86 4.35
N GLY A 85 6.81 3.15 4.04
CA GLY A 85 7.41 2.19 4.96
C GLY A 85 8.68 1.61 4.37
N GLY A 86 9.36 0.80 5.17
CA GLY A 86 10.53 0.09 4.68
C GLY A 86 11.09 -0.88 5.72
N PHE A 87 11.78 -1.89 5.24
CA PHE A 87 12.37 -2.92 6.07
C PHE A 87 13.62 -3.52 5.42
N LYS A 88 14.31 -4.43 6.12
CA LYS A 88 15.40 -5.23 5.55
C LYS A 88 14.98 -6.69 5.39
N ILE A 89 15.35 -7.29 4.27
CA ILE A 89 15.25 -8.74 4.07
C ILE A 89 16.30 -9.41 4.95
N GLU A 90 15.84 -10.17 5.93
CA GLU A 90 16.66 -10.89 6.90
C GLU A 90 16.50 -12.41 6.72
N GLY A 91 17.42 -13.20 7.26
CA GLY A 91 17.38 -14.67 7.19
C GLY A 91 17.94 -15.29 5.91
N GLU A 92 18.14 -14.50 4.85
CA GLU A 92 18.69 -14.96 3.57
C GLU A 92 20.21 -14.73 3.47
N THR A 93 20.97 -15.80 3.23
CA THR A 93 22.44 -15.71 3.04
C THR A 93 22.83 -15.34 1.60
N ALA A 94 21.97 -15.65 0.63
CA ALA A 94 22.12 -15.32 -0.78
C ALA A 94 20.91 -14.53 -1.26
N TYR A 95 21.01 -13.87 -2.42
CA TYR A 95 19.86 -13.17 -2.99
C TYR A 95 18.76 -14.19 -3.30
N PRO A 96 17.51 -14.01 -2.81
CA PRO A 96 16.42 -14.98 -3.01
C PRO A 96 15.90 -15.05 -4.46
N GLY A 97 16.49 -14.27 -5.37
CA GLY A 97 15.97 -14.05 -6.71
C GLY A 97 14.93 -12.93 -6.71
N ASP A 98 14.63 -12.42 -7.91
CA ASP A 98 13.71 -11.28 -8.04
C ASP A 98 12.30 -11.65 -7.59
N ASP A 99 11.81 -12.83 -7.97
CA ASP A 99 10.49 -13.31 -7.55
C ASP A 99 10.41 -13.54 -6.04
N GLY A 100 11.49 -14.03 -5.42
CA GLY A 100 11.57 -14.22 -3.97
C GLY A 100 11.59 -12.90 -3.21
N ALA A 101 12.40 -11.93 -3.66
CA ALA A 101 12.45 -10.60 -3.06
C ALA A 101 11.12 -9.84 -3.22
N ALA A 102 10.50 -9.92 -4.40
CA ALA A 102 9.18 -9.36 -4.65
C ALA A 102 8.11 -10.00 -3.76
N ALA A 103 8.07 -11.33 -3.61
CA ALA A 103 7.11 -12.00 -2.74
C ALA A 103 7.27 -11.60 -1.26
N ILE A 104 8.52 -11.38 -0.80
CA ILE A 104 8.77 -10.87 0.56
C ILE A 104 8.24 -9.43 0.71
N ALA A 105 8.44 -8.58 -0.29
CA ALA A 105 7.94 -7.21 -0.30
C ALA A 105 6.40 -7.16 -0.34
N GLU A 106 5.78 -7.90 -1.26
CA GLU A 106 4.33 -8.04 -1.41
C GLU A 106 3.67 -8.51 -0.11
N LYS A 107 4.30 -9.44 0.60
CA LYS A 107 3.78 -9.93 1.89
C LYS A 107 3.87 -8.91 3.02
N ARG A 108 4.89 -8.05 3.03
CA ARG A 108 5.20 -7.18 4.19
C ARG A 108 4.75 -5.73 4.00
N CYS A 109 4.86 -5.21 2.79
CA CYS A 109 4.57 -3.80 2.52
C CYS A 109 3.16 -3.34 2.88
N PRO A 110 2.09 -4.15 2.71
CA PRO A 110 0.76 -3.76 3.17
C PRO A 110 0.77 -3.39 4.66
N ALA A 111 1.21 -4.31 5.53
CA ALA A 111 1.31 -4.08 6.96
C ALA A 111 2.26 -2.93 7.35
N GLU A 112 3.42 -2.81 6.69
CA GLU A 112 4.38 -1.73 6.96
C GLU A 112 3.79 -0.36 6.56
N SER A 113 3.05 -0.28 5.45
CA SER A 113 2.44 0.97 4.97
C SER A 113 1.38 1.53 5.91
N LEU A 114 0.63 0.65 6.59
CA LEU A 114 -0.42 1.02 7.55
C LEU A 114 0.10 1.79 8.77
N THR A 115 1.41 1.72 9.04
CA THR A 115 2.06 2.52 10.10
C THR A 115 2.17 4.00 9.76
N TYR A 116 2.11 4.33 8.47
CA TYR A 116 2.23 5.67 7.92
C TYR A 116 0.91 6.17 7.32
N VAL A 117 0.15 5.29 6.66
CA VAL A 117 -1.16 5.52 6.04
C VAL A 117 -2.16 4.52 6.63
N SER A 118 -2.74 4.86 7.78
CA SER A 118 -3.72 4.01 8.48
C SER A 118 -5.13 4.17 7.92
N ASP A 119 -5.48 5.33 7.34
CA ASP A 119 -6.73 5.51 6.61
C ASP A 119 -6.48 5.29 5.11
N THR A 120 -6.56 4.04 4.67
CA THR A 120 -6.31 3.63 3.28
C THR A 120 -7.32 4.21 2.29
N TRP A 121 -8.50 4.65 2.74
CA TRP A 121 -9.49 5.32 1.88
C TRP A 121 -9.14 6.79 1.62
N ALA A 122 -8.20 7.35 2.39
CA ALA A 122 -7.68 8.69 2.16
C ALA A 122 -6.59 8.70 1.06
N VAL A 123 -6.15 7.52 0.60
CA VAL A 123 -5.22 7.40 -0.53
C VAL A 123 -5.91 7.92 -1.80
N PRO A 124 -5.30 8.85 -2.55
CA PRO A 124 -5.92 9.41 -3.75
C PRO A 124 -6.19 8.35 -4.83
N GLU A 125 -7.23 8.56 -5.64
CA GLU A 125 -7.55 7.70 -6.77
C GLU A 125 -6.36 7.51 -7.73
N GLY A 126 -6.13 6.25 -8.12
CA GLY A 126 -5.04 5.83 -8.99
C GLY A 126 -3.67 5.76 -8.32
N VAL A 127 -3.59 5.94 -6.99
CA VAL A 127 -2.39 5.72 -6.18
C VAL A 127 -2.48 4.32 -5.56
N SER A 128 -1.53 3.45 -5.90
CA SER A 128 -1.49 2.05 -5.43
C SER A 128 -0.19 1.77 -4.70
N LEU A 129 -0.16 0.67 -3.94
CA LEU A 129 1.04 0.25 -3.22
C LEU A 129 2.02 -0.45 -4.18
N PHE A 130 3.23 0.07 -4.25
CA PHE A 130 4.37 -0.50 -4.96
C PHE A 130 5.51 -0.72 -3.97
N TYR A 131 6.57 -1.35 -4.46
CA TYR A 131 7.76 -1.61 -3.65
C TYR A 131 9.03 -1.59 -4.48
N TYR A 132 10.08 -1.03 -3.90
CA TYR A 132 11.45 -1.22 -4.35
C TYR A 132 12.09 -2.31 -3.51
N TYR A 133 12.81 -3.23 -4.15
CA TYR A 133 13.57 -4.29 -3.49
C TYR A 133 14.98 -4.40 -4.09
N PRO A 134 15.91 -5.08 -3.39
CA PRO A 134 17.29 -5.20 -3.86
C PRO A 134 17.36 -6.03 -5.14
N THR A 135 18.40 -5.84 -5.96
CA THR A 135 18.76 -6.83 -6.99
C THR A 135 19.91 -7.69 -6.56
N ALA A 136 20.19 -8.73 -7.35
CA ALA A 136 21.43 -9.49 -7.22
C ALA A 136 22.69 -8.59 -7.14
N ALA A 137 22.73 -7.48 -7.89
CA ALA A 137 23.88 -6.58 -7.90
C ALA A 137 23.97 -5.73 -6.63
N SER A 138 22.89 -5.09 -6.19
CA SER A 138 22.90 -4.31 -4.94
C SER A 138 23.08 -5.21 -3.71
N TRP A 139 22.48 -6.41 -3.75
CA TRP A 139 22.62 -7.44 -2.73
C TRP A 139 24.07 -7.89 -2.55
N ALA A 140 24.81 -8.08 -3.64
CA ALA A 140 26.24 -8.42 -3.59
C ALA A 140 27.08 -7.33 -2.90
N THR A 141 26.61 -6.09 -2.89
CA THR A 141 27.24 -4.96 -2.18
C THR A 141 26.65 -4.69 -0.79
N GLY A 142 25.75 -5.56 -0.31
CA GLY A 142 25.21 -5.51 1.07
C GLY A 142 23.82 -4.87 1.21
N ASP A 143 23.19 -4.45 0.11
CA ASP A 143 21.83 -3.93 0.16
C ASP A 143 20.81 -5.04 0.49
N ARG A 144 19.96 -4.76 1.46
CA ARG A 144 18.87 -5.63 1.91
C ARG A 144 17.55 -4.87 2.01
N SER A 145 17.54 -3.60 1.60
CA SER A 145 16.43 -2.69 1.86
C SER A 145 15.26 -2.95 0.93
N VAL A 146 14.06 -2.91 1.50
CA VAL A 146 12.80 -2.83 0.78
C VAL A 146 12.15 -1.52 1.19
N SER A 147 11.72 -0.74 0.21
CA SER A 147 10.96 0.50 0.42
C SER A 147 9.55 0.30 -0.11
N CYS A 148 8.56 0.48 0.75
CA CYS A 148 7.14 0.38 0.42
C CYS A 148 6.64 1.78 0.07
N THR A 149 5.99 1.95 -1.08
CA THR A 149 5.65 3.26 -1.62
C THR A 149 4.24 3.27 -2.18
N TYR A 150 3.48 4.33 -1.91
CA TYR A 150 2.25 4.59 -2.63
C TYR A 150 2.56 5.48 -3.82
N ALA A 151 2.23 5.03 -5.04
CA ALA A 151 2.57 5.73 -6.27
C ALA A 151 1.47 5.64 -7.33
N LYS A 152 1.44 6.61 -8.26
CA LYS A 152 0.62 6.56 -9.47
C LYS A 152 1.39 5.90 -10.61
N GLU A 153 0.74 5.06 -11.40
CA GLU A 153 1.30 4.59 -12.68
C GLU A 153 1.39 5.71 -13.73
N SER A 154 0.47 6.68 -13.67
CA SER A 154 0.45 7.83 -14.56
C SER A 154 -0.08 9.09 -13.88
N GLY A 155 0.55 10.23 -14.21
CA GLY A 155 0.24 11.52 -13.59
C GLY A 155 0.83 11.66 -12.19
N THR A 156 0.44 12.72 -11.49
CA THR A 156 1.00 13.08 -10.18
C THR A 156 -0.11 13.37 -9.17
N PHE A 157 0.27 13.40 -7.90
CA PHE A 157 -0.53 13.93 -6.80
C PHE A 157 0.32 14.88 -5.94
N SER A 158 -0.33 15.56 -5.00
CA SER A 158 0.31 16.48 -4.06
C SER A 158 -0.34 16.33 -2.68
N GLY A 159 0.40 16.74 -1.66
CA GLY A 159 0.09 16.44 -0.27
C GLY A 159 0.79 15.18 0.21
N SER A 160 1.08 15.14 1.52
CA SER A 160 1.61 13.93 2.15
C SER A 160 0.47 12.97 2.47
N LEU A 161 0.68 11.67 2.23
CA LEU A 161 -0.19 10.57 2.65
C LEU A 161 -0.08 10.25 4.14
N LYS A 162 0.86 10.90 4.85
CA LYS A 162 1.04 10.68 6.28
C LYS A 162 -0.29 10.92 7.01
N ASN A 163 -0.64 9.98 7.87
CA ASN A 163 -1.76 10.12 8.79
C ASN A 163 -1.79 11.51 9.45
N GLU A 164 -2.95 12.14 9.43
CA GLU A 164 -3.24 13.22 10.35
C GLU A 164 -3.24 12.68 11.79
N SER A 165 -3.29 13.58 12.78
CA SER A 165 -3.36 13.16 14.18
C SER A 165 -4.69 12.45 14.47
N LEU A 166 -4.68 11.12 14.44
CA LEU A 166 -5.85 10.29 14.74
C LEU A 166 -6.10 10.20 16.26
N ASN A 167 -7.37 10.25 16.65
CA ASN A 167 -7.77 10.00 18.04
C ASN A 167 -7.90 8.48 18.32
N ALA A 168 -8.14 8.12 19.58
CA ALA A 168 -8.21 6.72 20.01
C ALA A 168 -9.31 5.92 19.29
N ASP A 169 -10.48 6.52 19.04
CA ASP A 169 -11.61 5.87 18.38
C ASP A 169 -11.30 5.62 16.90
N GLN A 170 -10.73 6.62 16.21
CA GLN A 170 -10.29 6.51 14.82
C GLN A 170 -9.22 5.41 14.66
N LEU A 171 -8.24 5.37 15.57
CA LEU A 171 -7.21 4.33 15.57
C LEU A 171 -7.80 2.94 15.84
N ALA A 172 -8.73 2.82 16.78
CA ALA A 172 -9.38 1.55 17.12
C ALA A 172 -10.24 1.02 15.96
N TYR A 173 -10.93 1.91 15.25
CA TYR A 173 -11.69 1.60 14.05
C TYR A 173 -10.75 1.14 12.92
N LEU A 174 -9.80 2.00 12.50
CA LEU A 174 -8.92 1.72 11.36
C LEU A 174 -8.06 0.47 11.58
N LYS A 175 -7.56 0.24 12.79
CA LYS A 175 -6.77 -0.97 13.09
C LYS A 175 -7.58 -2.24 12.87
N GLY A 176 -8.85 -2.25 13.27
CA GLY A 176 -9.70 -3.43 13.11
C GLY A 176 -10.11 -3.65 11.65
N ALA A 177 -10.54 -2.60 10.95
CA ALA A 177 -10.89 -2.64 9.54
C ALA A 177 -9.71 -3.08 8.65
N ASN A 178 -8.52 -2.50 8.86
CA ASN A 178 -7.34 -2.89 8.11
C ASN A 178 -6.92 -4.33 8.41
N ASN A 179 -6.98 -4.77 9.67
CA ASN A 179 -6.68 -6.17 10.01
C ASN A 179 -7.67 -7.15 9.37
N LEU A 180 -8.95 -6.80 9.28
CA LEU A 180 -9.94 -7.59 8.57
C LEU A 180 -9.55 -7.76 7.09
N TYR A 181 -9.16 -6.66 6.43
CA TYR A 181 -8.69 -6.69 5.04
C TYR A 181 -7.47 -7.61 4.87
N GLU A 182 -6.45 -7.41 5.70
CA GLU A 182 -5.21 -8.19 5.67
C GLU A 182 -5.48 -9.69 5.86
N ILE A 183 -6.35 -10.06 6.81
CA ILE A 183 -6.69 -11.46 7.08
C ILE A 183 -7.45 -12.08 5.90
N LEU A 184 -8.39 -11.35 5.30
CA LEU A 184 -9.12 -11.81 4.11
C LEU A 184 -8.15 -12.06 2.95
N TRP A 185 -7.21 -11.16 2.72
CA TRP A 185 -6.25 -11.26 1.60
C TRP A 185 -5.15 -12.29 1.84
N ALA A 186 -4.58 -12.34 3.05
CA ALA A 186 -3.51 -13.28 3.39
C ALA A 186 -3.98 -14.76 3.41
N ASN A 187 -5.29 -15.00 3.50
CA ASN A 187 -5.89 -16.32 3.54
C ASN A 187 -6.72 -16.62 2.29
N GLN A 188 -6.44 -16.00 1.14
CA GLN A 188 -7.09 -16.40 -0.11
C GLN A 188 -6.88 -17.90 -0.40
N PRO A 189 -7.91 -18.59 -0.90
CA PRO A 189 -7.79 -19.99 -1.32
C PRO A 189 -6.83 -20.15 -2.51
N GLU A 190 -6.25 -21.34 -2.66
CA GLU A 190 -5.30 -21.65 -3.73
C GLU A 190 -6.00 -21.79 -5.09
N ASP A 191 -7.27 -22.20 -5.09
CA ASP A 191 -8.13 -22.26 -6.28
C ASP A 191 -9.35 -21.36 -6.09
N SER A 192 -9.75 -20.64 -7.14
CA SER A 192 -10.94 -19.79 -7.14
C SER A 192 -12.26 -20.56 -7.20
N ASP A 193 -12.19 -21.88 -7.42
CA ASP A 193 -13.33 -22.79 -7.43
C ASP A 193 -13.49 -23.43 -6.05
N VAL A 194 -14.59 -23.11 -5.36
CA VAL A 194 -14.86 -23.58 -3.98
C VAL A 194 -14.92 -25.11 -3.93
N GLU A 195 -15.44 -25.77 -4.96
CA GLU A 195 -15.48 -27.23 -5.02
C GLU A 195 -14.09 -27.86 -5.11
N LYS A 196 -13.10 -27.14 -5.65
CA LYS A 196 -11.71 -27.61 -5.76
C LYS A 196 -10.87 -27.31 -4.53
N ASP A 197 -11.14 -26.22 -3.82
CA ASP A 197 -10.40 -25.82 -2.61
C ASP A 197 -11.33 -25.52 -1.41
N PHE A 198 -12.27 -26.43 -1.14
CA PHE A 198 -13.26 -26.22 -0.10
C PHE A 198 -12.63 -26.01 1.29
N ASP A 199 -11.55 -26.73 1.59
CA ASP A 199 -10.82 -26.58 2.86
C ASP A 199 -10.12 -25.23 2.98
N GLY A 200 -9.55 -24.69 1.90
CA GLY A 200 -8.94 -23.36 1.86
C GLY A 200 -9.96 -22.25 2.13
N TYR A 201 -11.12 -22.32 1.47
CA TYR A 201 -12.23 -21.39 1.70
C TYR A 201 -12.76 -21.44 3.14
N LYS A 202 -12.91 -22.63 3.72
CA LYS A 202 -13.33 -22.77 5.13
C LYS A 202 -12.28 -22.23 6.10
N LYS A 203 -11.00 -22.42 5.80
CA LYS A 203 -9.90 -21.86 6.59
C LYS A 203 -9.93 -20.34 6.57
N GLN A 204 -10.04 -19.74 5.38
CA GLN A 204 -10.21 -18.29 5.23
C GLN A 204 -11.37 -17.79 6.08
N ALA A 205 -12.51 -18.47 5.99
CA ALA A 205 -13.71 -18.08 6.71
C ALA A 205 -13.53 -18.05 8.23
N GLY A 206 -12.81 -19.03 8.79
CA GLY A 206 -12.50 -19.06 10.22
C GLY A 206 -11.56 -17.94 10.66
N GLU A 207 -10.56 -17.61 9.85
CA GLU A 207 -9.63 -16.50 10.13
C GLU A 207 -10.36 -15.15 10.06
N VAL A 208 -11.22 -14.95 9.05
CA VAL A 208 -12.02 -13.72 8.90
C VAL A 208 -13.02 -13.56 10.05
N ALA A 209 -13.70 -14.63 10.48
CA ALA A 209 -14.57 -14.60 11.66
C ALA A 209 -13.80 -14.13 12.91
N THR A 210 -12.59 -14.65 13.11
CA THR A 210 -11.73 -14.27 14.24
C THR A 210 -11.30 -12.80 14.16
N ALA A 211 -10.98 -12.31 12.95
CA ALA A 211 -10.64 -10.90 12.73
C ALA A 211 -11.82 -9.96 12.99
N LEU A 212 -13.03 -10.36 12.58
CA LEU A 212 -14.27 -9.62 12.87
C LEU A 212 -14.53 -9.55 14.37
N ASP A 213 -14.41 -10.65 15.11
CA ASP A 213 -14.59 -10.65 16.58
C ASP A 213 -13.63 -9.69 17.28
N ALA A 214 -12.38 -9.63 16.82
CA ALA A 214 -11.39 -8.68 17.32
C ALA A 214 -11.77 -7.23 17.00
N HIS A 215 -12.26 -6.96 15.78
CA HIS A 215 -12.72 -5.63 15.38
C HIS A 215 -13.96 -5.20 16.17
N ILE A 216 -14.98 -6.05 16.25
CA ILE A 216 -16.20 -5.84 17.05
C ILE A 216 -15.83 -5.51 18.50
N THR A 217 -14.85 -6.22 19.06
CA THR A 217 -14.35 -5.96 20.41
C THR A 217 -13.68 -4.59 20.54
N SER A 218 -12.89 -4.14 19.54
CA SER A 218 -12.30 -2.80 19.56
C SER A 218 -13.36 -1.70 19.47
N LEU A 219 -14.44 -1.94 18.72
CA LEU A 219 -15.55 -0.99 18.55
C LEU A 219 -16.43 -0.85 19.80
N LYS A 220 -16.37 -1.74 20.80
CA LYS A 220 -17.20 -1.66 22.02
C LYS A 220 -16.95 -0.38 22.83
N ALA A 221 -15.76 0.19 22.73
CA ALA A 221 -15.40 1.43 23.45
C ALA A 221 -15.96 2.69 22.78
N ILE A 222 -16.42 2.60 21.52
CA ILE A 222 -16.92 3.74 20.74
C ILE A 222 -18.44 3.79 20.89
N ASP A 223 -18.92 4.70 21.74
CA ASP A 223 -20.35 4.86 22.10
C ASP A 223 -21.07 5.87 21.18
N GLN A 224 -20.77 5.80 19.89
CA GLN A 224 -21.38 6.64 18.87
C GLN A 224 -22.41 5.82 18.05
N PRO A 225 -23.57 6.39 17.68
CA PRO A 225 -24.71 5.63 17.17
C PRO A 225 -24.45 4.88 15.86
N GLU A 226 -23.77 5.48 14.88
CA GLU A 226 -23.50 4.79 13.61
C GLU A 226 -22.43 3.70 13.81
N THR A 227 -21.45 3.94 14.67
CA THR A 227 -20.45 2.93 15.05
C THR A 227 -21.08 1.76 15.80
N ALA A 228 -22.02 2.02 16.71
CA ALA A 228 -22.77 0.99 17.41
C ALA A 228 -23.67 0.16 16.48
N LYS A 229 -24.27 0.81 15.47
CA LYS A 229 -25.04 0.14 14.42
C LYS A 229 -24.14 -0.75 13.57
N LEU A 230 -23.01 -0.24 13.09
CA LEU A 230 -22.03 -1.02 12.32
C LEU A 230 -21.55 -2.25 13.11
N ARG A 231 -21.25 -2.08 14.40
CA ARG A 231 -20.86 -3.21 15.27
C ARG A 231 -21.89 -4.34 15.26
N GLY A 232 -23.18 -4.02 15.36
CA GLY A 232 -24.26 -5.02 15.29
C GLY A 232 -24.45 -5.65 13.90
N GLU A 233 -24.06 -4.97 12.83
CA GLU A 233 -24.00 -5.55 11.49
C GLU A 233 -22.81 -6.50 11.34
N LEU A 234 -21.64 -6.12 11.87
CA LEU A 234 -20.44 -6.95 11.88
C LEU A 234 -20.61 -8.20 12.76
N GLU A 235 -21.34 -8.13 13.87
CA GLU A 235 -21.70 -9.31 14.69
C GLU A 235 -22.41 -10.38 13.86
N LYS A 236 -23.37 -9.99 13.01
CA LYS A 236 -24.06 -10.92 12.10
C LYS A 236 -23.13 -11.45 11.00
N ALA A 237 -22.24 -10.61 10.49
CA ALA A 237 -21.25 -11.02 9.51
C ALA A 237 -20.28 -12.06 10.12
N ALA A 238 -19.83 -11.86 11.35
CA ALA A 238 -18.96 -12.77 12.08
C ALA A 238 -19.61 -14.14 12.28
N GLU A 239 -20.88 -14.17 12.67
CA GLU A 239 -21.67 -15.42 12.76
C GLU A 239 -21.73 -16.14 11.40
N ALA A 240 -22.03 -15.42 10.32
CA ALA A 240 -22.08 -16.02 8.98
C ALA A 240 -20.72 -16.54 8.49
N TRP A 241 -19.63 -15.83 8.78
CA TRP A 241 -18.26 -16.30 8.51
C TRP A 241 -17.92 -17.57 9.32
N ALA A 242 -18.33 -17.63 10.58
CA ALA A 242 -18.16 -18.81 11.42
C ALA A 242 -18.98 -20.01 10.90
N ASP A 243 -20.22 -19.78 10.45
CA ASP A 243 -21.07 -20.80 9.84
C ASP A 243 -20.45 -21.32 8.53
N ALA A 244 -19.90 -20.44 7.69
CA ALA A 244 -19.18 -20.83 6.47
C ALA A 244 -17.96 -21.71 6.83
N ALA A 245 -17.17 -21.33 7.84
CA ALA A 245 -16.05 -22.14 8.31
C ALA A 245 -16.48 -23.53 8.84
N ALA A 246 -17.69 -23.64 9.40
CA ALA A 246 -18.26 -24.88 9.95
C ALA A 246 -19.07 -25.71 8.93
N ALA A 247 -19.25 -25.21 7.70
CA ALA A 247 -20.07 -25.84 6.67
C ALA A 247 -19.62 -27.28 6.36
N LYS A 248 -20.59 -28.17 6.13
CA LYS A 248 -20.33 -29.61 5.89
C LYS A 248 -20.22 -29.94 4.41
N ASP A 249 -20.76 -29.08 3.56
CA ASP A 249 -20.84 -29.21 2.12
C ASP A 249 -20.82 -27.81 1.49
N THR A 250 -20.60 -27.76 0.18
CA THR A 250 -20.49 -26.49 -0.56
C THR A 250 -21.83 -25.73 -0.59
N ASP A 251 -22.97 -26.43 -0.62
CA ASP A 251 -24.29 -25.81 -0.57
C ASP A 251 -24.50 -24.98 0.71
N SER A 252 -24.22 -25.57 1.88
CA SER A 252 -24.30 -24.85 3.16
C SER A 252 -23.25 -23.73 3.26
N PHE A 253 -22.07 -23.94 2.67
CA PHE A 253 -21.03 -22.92 2.61
C PHE A 253 -21.49 -21.70 1.82
N TYR A 254 -22.00 -21.86 0.60
CA TYR A 254 -22.40 -20.73 -0.25
C TYR A 254 -23.49 -19.87 0.41
N VAL A 255 -24.45 -20.49 1.11
CA VAL A 255 -25.49 -19.76 1.82
C VAL A 255 -24.90 -18.88 2.93
N ALA A 256 -23.98 -19.41 3.72
CA ALA A 256 -23.33 -18.65 4.79
C ALA A 256 -22.36 -17.59 4.23
N TYR A 257 -21.58 -17.96 3.22
CA TYR A 257 -20.56 -17.13 2.59
C TYR A 257 -21.16 -15.89 1.89
N ASP A 258 -22.31 -16.02 1.22
CA ASP A 258 -23.02 -14.88 0.61
C ASP A 258 -23.42 -13.82 1.65
N VAL A 259 -23.99 -14.27 2.79
CA VAL A 259 -24.34 -13.39 3.91
C VAL A 259 -23.08 -12.77 4.53
N ALA A 260 -22.03 -13.57 4.68
CA ALA A 260 -20.76 -13.16 5.25
C ALA A 260 -20.09 -12.03 4.43
N PHE A 261 -19.99 -12.19 3.10
CA PHE A 261 -19.43 -11.16 2.20
C PHE A 261 -20.30 -9.91 2.14
N THR A 262 -21.62 -10.08 2.01
CA THR A 262 -22.55 -8.95 2.06
C THR A 262 -22.46 -8.21 3.40
N GLY A 263 -22.13 -8.92 4.48
CA GLY A 263 -21.95 -8.38 5.83
C GLY A 263 -20.79 -7.40 5.97
N ILE A 264 -19.72 -7.58 5.18
CA ILE A 264 -18.50 -6.76 5.20
C ILE A 264 -18.39 -5.77 4.02
N ASP A 265 -19.50 -5.52 3.33
CA ASP A 265 -19.56 -4.53 2.23
C ASP A 265 -19.06 -3.15 2.73
N PRO A 266 -18.02 -2.56 2.10
CA PRO A 266 -17.44 -1.29 2.53
C PRO A 266 -18.47 -0.16 2.59
N ASN A 267 -19.52 -0.17 1.75
CA ASN A 267 -20.57 0.85 1.78
C ASN A 267 -21.30 0.93 3.12
N LYS A 268 -21.36 -0.18 3.88
CA LYS A 268 -22.00 -0.22 5.20
C LYS A 268 -21.23 0.59 6.26
N THR A 269 -19.95 0.84 6.00
CA THR A 269 -19.06 1.52 6.95
C THR A 269 -19.08 3.04 6.82
N VAL A 270 -19.56 3.56 5.69
CA VAL A 270 -19.54 5.00 5.35
C VAL A 270 -20.17 5.86 6.44
N ALA A 271 -21.26 5.41 7.06
CA ALA A 271 -21.92 6.15 8.14
C ALA A 271 -21.04 6.26 9.39
N ALA A 272 -20.45 5.15 9.85
CA ALA A 272 -19.52 5.13 10.98
C ALA A 272 -18.24 5.93 10.66
N ARG A 273 -17.71 5.82 9.44
CA ARG A 273 -16.55 6.60 8.99
C ARG A 273 -16.84 8.10 8.96
N THR A 274 -18.04 8.50 8.52
CA THR A 274 -18.49 9.91 8.57
C THR A 274 -18.53 10.43 10.00
N GLU A 275 -19.13 9.64 10.92
CA GLU A 275 -19.22 9.94 12.34
C GLU A 275 -17.82 10.07 12.99
N LEU A 276 -16.89 9.18 12.62
CA LEU A 276 -15.49 9.19 13.05
C LEU A 276 -14.60 10.21 12.32
N LYS A 277 -15.15 10.95 11.34
CA LYS A 277 -14.42 11.91 10.51
C LYS A 277 -13.23 11.29 9.77
N LEU A 278 -13.43 10.08 9.24
CA LEU A 278 -12.49 9.38 8.36
C LEU A 278 -12.87 9.60 6.89
N ALA A 279 -12.01 9.21 5.95
CA ALA A 279 -12.34 9.28 4.53
C ALA A 279 -13.58 8.42 4.22
N THR A 280 -14.48 8.91 3.36
CA THR A 280 -15.78 8.26 3.11
C THR A 280 -15.98 7.78 1.68
N THR A 281 -15.05 8.10 0.78
CA THR A 281 -15.04 7.59 -0.58
C THR A 281 -14.62 6.13 -0.53
N VAL A 282 -15.55 5.23 -0.86
CA VAL A 282 -15.25 3.80 -1.02
C VAL A 282 -14.21 3.68 -2.15
N PRO A 283 -13.05 3.05 -1.91
CA PRO A 283 -12.07 2.78 -2.95
C PRO A 283 -12.70 1.98 -4.10
N ALA A 284 -12.27 2.22 -5.33
CA ALA A 284 -12.75 1.47 -6.48
C ALA A 284 -12.36 -0.03 -6.37
N ASP A 285 -13.11 -0.89 -7.07
CA ASP A 285 -12.95 -2.35 -7.05
C ASP A 285 -11.52 -2.86 -7.42
N ASP A 286 -10.70 -2.02 -8.06
CA ASP A 286 -9.31 -2.29 -8.43
C ASP A 286 -8.28 -1.74 -7.43
N ALA A 287 -8.71 -0.93 -6.45
CA ALA A 287 -7.88 -0.57 -5.32
C ALA A 287 -7.69 -1.81 -4.45
N GLU A 288 -6.45 -2.12 -4.07
CA GLU A 288 -6.08 -3.19 -3.13
C GLU A 288 -6.54 -2.86 -1.69
N VAL A 289 -7.79 -2.44 -1.50
CA VAL A 289 -8.37 -1.97 -0.25
C VAL A 289 -9.85 -2.39 -0.21
N TRP A 290 -10.09 -3.66 0.10
CA TRP A 290 -11.42 -4.28 -0.01
C TRP A 290 -12.10 -4.63 1.31
N ALA A 291 -11.60 -4.23 2.48
CA ALA A 291 -12.37 -4.43 3.71
C ALA A 291 -12.57 -3.14 4.50
N GLY A 292 -13.83 -2.93 4.88
CA GLY A 292 -14.29 -1.88 5.78
C GLY A 292 -14.51 -2.38 7.21
#